data_AF-T1A180-F1
#
_entry.id   AF-T1A180-F1
#
_cell.length_a   1.000
_cell.length_b   1.000
_cell.length_c   1.000
_cell.angle_alpha   90.00
_cell.angle_beta   90.00
_cell.angle_gamma   90.00
#
_symmetry.space_group_name_H-M   'P 1'
#
loop_
_entity.id
_entity.type
_entity.pdbx_description
1 polymer ?
#
loop_
_entity_poly.entity_id
_entity_poly.type
_entity_poly.pdbx_seq_one_letter_code
_entity_poly.pdbx_strand_id
1 'polypeptide(L)'
;SESRPLIWLHAVSVGETRAALPLLRSLAEQYPNHVFLLTHTTPTGRETALDEAPPGIQRVYLPYDLPGAVGRFLETFKPTLGFLLETELWPRLIHECYHHHIPLILANARLSERSARRYALVPTLTRTLLGQLSLIAAQSHADAQRFEALGAPRVKLMGNLKFDAPLPCEHHASFQPIRQMIGENRTVWIAASTREGEESLLLKHLGSLLTPPYLLVLVPRHPQRFDAVAALLEARHIPYQRRSAQRPLSAETTVLLGDSMGEMYAWYRLAQYALMGGTLLPRGGAESP
;
A
#
# COMPACT_ATOMS: atom_id res chain seq x y z
N SER A 1 -33.66 2.39 22.84
CA SER A 1 -32.41 1.82 22.30
C SER A 1 -31.53 2.98 21.91
N GLU A 2 -30.48 3.28 22.69
CA GLU A 2 -29.60 4.41 22.37
C GLU A 2 -28.90 4.16 21.02
N SER A 3 -29.06 5.08 20.08
CA SER A 3 -28.39 5.00 18.78
C SER A 3 -26.89 5.20 18.99
N ARG A 4 -26.10 4.15 18.77
CA ARG A 4 -24.64 4.23 18.80
C ARG A 4 -24.14 5.19 17.70
N PRO A 5 -23.18 6.10 17.97
CA PRO A 5 -22.64 6.99 16.95
C PRO A 5 -21.98 6.20 15.81
N LEU A 6 -22.17 6.65 14.58
CA LEU A 6 -21.64 5.99 13.39
C LEU A 6 -20.42 6.73 12.83
N ILE A 7 -19.34 6.01 12.56
CA ILE A 7 -18.17 6.49 11.82
C ILE A 7 -18.18 5.85 10.44
N TRP A 8 -18.08 6.68 9.40
CA TRP A 8 -18.19 6.25 8.01
C TRP A 8 -16.85 6.43 7.28
N LEU A 9 -16.44 5.41 6.52
CA LEU A 9 -15.29 5.42 5.63
C LEU A 9 -15.73 5.13 4.19
N HIS A 10 -15.13 5.81 3.23
CA HIS A 10 -15.35 5.59 1.80
C HIS A 10 -14.06 5.18 1.09
N ALA A 11 -14.11 4.03 0.41
CA ALA A 11 -13.01 3.48 -0.37
C ALA A 11 -13.52 2.90 -1.70
N VAL A 12 -13.10 3.46 -2.82
CA VAL A 12 -13.59 3.14 -4.17
C VAL A 12 -13.02 1.81 -4.66
N SER A 13 -11.71 1.64 -4.52
CA SER A 13 -10.94 0.55 -5.14
C SER A 13 -10.46 -0.48 -4.12
N VAL A 14 -9.99 -1.64 -4.60
CA VAL A 14 -9.33 -2.66 -3.75
C VAL A 14 -8.14 -2.08 -2.98
N GLY A 15 -7.33 -1.24 -3.64
CA GLY A 15 -6.16 -0.61 -3.02
C GLY A 15 -6.54 0.37 -1.92
N GLU A 16 -7.59 1.17 -2.13
CA GLU A 16 -8.14 2.05 -1.10
C GLU A 16 -8.81 1.29 0.02
N THR A 17 -9.56 0.22 -0.29
CA THR A 17 -10.18 -0.64 0.73
C THR A 17 -9.10 -1.13 1.67
N ARG A 18 -8.01 -1.72 1.14
CA ARG A 18 -6.88 -2.18 1.95
C ARG A 18 -6.20 -1.06 2.73
N ALA A 19 -6.07 0.13 2.15
CA ALA A 19 -5.53 1.29 2.86
C ALA A 19 -6.47 1.80 3.98
N ALA A 20 -7.78 1.59 3.86
CA ALA A 20 -8.76 1.94 4.89
C ALA A 20 -8.73 1.00 6.09
N LEU A 21 -8.33 -0.27 5.90
CA LEU A 21 -8.44 -1.29 6.96
C LEU A 21 -7.61 -1.00 8.21
N PRO A 22 -6.34 -0.55 8.13
CA PRO A 22 -5.57 -0.17 9.31
C PRO A 22 -6.22 0.97 10.10
N LEU A 23 -6.70 2.00 9.40
CA LEU A 23 -7.45 3.10 10.00
C LEU A 23 -8.73 2.60 10.67
N LEU A 24 -9.50 1.76 9.98
CA LEU A 24 -10.73 1.18 10.49
C LEU A 24 -10.50 0.35 11.76
N ARG A 25 -9.44 -0.48 11.79
CA ARG A 25 -9.05 -1.28 12.96
C ARG A 25 -8.69 -0.39 14.14
N SER A 26 -7.83 0.61 13.93
CA SER A 26 -7.42 1.54 14.98
C SER A 26 -8.60 2.34 15.53
N LEU A 27 -9.51 2.79 14.67
CA LEU A 27 -10.73 3.47 15.11
C LEU A 27 -11.66 2.53 15.89
N ALA A 28 -11.83 1.28 15.45
CA ALA A 28 -12.66 0.31 16.16
C ALA A 28 -12.12 -0.02 17.56
N GLU A 29 -10.80 -0.07 17.72
CA GLU A 29 -10.14 -0.26 19.01
C GLU A 29 -10.30 0.96 19.93
N GLN A 30 -10.13 2.18 19.40
CA GLN A 30 -10.24 3.41 20.18
C GLN A 30 -11.69 3.81 20.50
N TYR A 31 -12.64 3.42 19.64
CA TYR A 31 -14.05 3.79 19.73
C TYR A 31 -14.96 2.55 19.77
N PRO A 32 -14.85 1.67 20.78
CA PRO A 32 -15.54 0.37 20.82
C PRO A 32 -17.07 0.49 20.87
N ASN A 33 -17.59 1.64 21.32
CA ASN A 33 -19.03 1.91 21.39
C ASN A 33 -19.62 2.50 20.09
N HIS A 34 -18.81 2.68 19.04
CA HIS A 34 -19.28 3.22 17.76
C HIS A 34 -19.71 2.09 16.80
N VAL A 35 -20.51 2.47 15.81
CA VAL A 35 -20.81 1.63 14.65
C VAL A 35 -19.95 2.10 13.48
N PHE A 36 -19.53 1.18 12.64
CA PHE A 36 -18.68 1.50 11.50
C PHE A 36 -19.38 1.14 10.19
N LEU A 37 -19.35 2.08 9.26
CA LEU A 37 -19.83 1.91 7.90
C LEU A 37 -18.67 2.06 6.92
N LEU A 38 -18.49 1.05 6.07
CA LEU A 38 -17.58 1.12 4.93
C LEU A 38 -18.40 1.16 3.64
N THR A 39 -18.15 2.17 2.81
CA THR A 39 -18.81 2.32 1.52
C THR A 39 -17.85 2.11 0.37
N HIS A 40 -18.38 1.56 -0.72
CA HIS A 40 -17.63 1.27 -1.94
C HIS A 40 -18.35 1.80 -3.17
N THR A 41 -17.63 1.90 -4.28
CA THR A 41 -18.22 2.10 -5.62
C THR A 41 -18.04 0.87 -6.50
N THR A 42 -17.01 0.04 -6.25
CA THR A 42 -16.72 -1.16 -7.04
C THR A 42 -17.11 -2.45 -6.33
N PRO A 43 -17.60 -3.49 -7.06
CA PRO A 43 -17.87 -4.80 -6.48
C PRO A 43 -16.62 -5.46 -5.87
N THR A 44 -15.47 -5.35 -6.55
CA THR A 44 -14.19 -5.94 -6.09
C THR A 44 -13.67 -5.29 -4.81
N GLY A 45 -13.77 -3.96 -4.70
CA GLY A 45 -13.44 -3.24 -3.46
C GLY A 45 -14.31 -3.67 -2.29
N ARG A 46 -15.60 -3.97 -2.54
CA ARG A 46 -16.53 -4.48 -1.53
C ARG A 46 -16.24 -5.93 -1.14
N GLU A 47 -15.87 -6.78 -2.08
CA GLU A 47 -15.49 -8.18 -1.83
C GLU A 47 -14.22 -8.26 -0.98
N THR A 48 -13.21 -7.44 -1.27
CA THR A 48 -12.01 -7.33 -0.41
C THR A 48 -12.36 -6.95 1.04
N ALA A 49 -13.35 -6.07 1.24
CA ALA A 49 -13.84 -5.71 2.57
C ALA A 49 -14.71 -6.80 3.22
N LEU A 50 -15.20 -7.79 2.47
CA LEU A 50 -15.84 -8.97 3.05
C LEU A 50 -14.81 -9.87 3.72
N ASP A 51 -13.66 -10.03 3.07
CA ASP A 51 -12.62 -10.97 3.50
C ASP A 51 -11.69 -10.39 4.58
N GLU A 52 -11.31 -9.11 4.45
CA GLU A 52 -10.18 -8.54 5.21
C GLU A 52 -10.62 -7.57 6.33
N ALA A 53 -11.87 -7.08 6.32
CA ALA A 53 -12.34 -6.11 7.30
C ALA A 53 -12.66 -6.74 8.67
N PRO A 54 -12.58 -5.98 9.78
CA PRO A 54 -13.01 -6.46 11.09
C PRO A 54 -14.47 -6.95 11.09
N PRO A 55 -14.84 -7.87 12.00
CA PRO A 55 -16.23 -8.26 12.16
C PRO A 55 -17.09 -7.07 12.63
N GLY A 56 -18.37 -7.07 12.28
CA GLY A 56 -19.33 -6.06 12.73
C GLY A 56 -19.38 -4.76 11.92
N ILE A 57 -18.64 -4.67 10.81
CA ILE A 57 -18.64 -3.50 9.92
C ILE A 57 -19.78 -3.61 8.90
N GLN A 58 -20.63 -2.57 8.86
CA GLN A 58 -21.68 -2.44 7.85
C GLN A 58 -21.06 -2.04 6.51
N ARG A 59 -21.53 -2.64 5.41
CA ARG A 59 -20.95 -2.44 4.06
C ARG A 59 -22.03 -2.19 3.03
N VAL A 60 -22.01 -1.02 2.40
CA VAL A 60 -22.98 -0.63 1.36
C VAL A 60 -22.29 0.07 0.20
N TYR A 61 -23.00 0.28 -0.90
CA TYR A 61 -22.50 1.15 -1.97
C TYR A 61 -22.76 2.60 -1.63
N LEU A 62 -21.80 3.48 -1.92
CA LEU A 62 -22.02 4.92 -1.86
C LEU A 62 -23.02 5.30 -2.97
N PRO A 63 -24.02 6.18 -2.70
CA PRO A 63 -24.87 6.68 -3.76
C PRO A 63 -24.07 7.51 -4.78
N TYR A 64 -24.63 7.68 -5.97
CA TYR A 64 -24.15 8.72 -6.88
C TYR A 64 -24.28 10.11 -6.25
N ASP A 65 -23.40 11.03 -6.65
CA ASP A 65 -23.26 12.39 -6.11
C ASP A 65 -24.39 13.33 -6.57
N LEU A 66 -25.61 12.96 -6.22
CA LEU A 66 -26.85 13.61 -6.58
C LEU A 66 -27.57 14.05 -5.29
N PRO A 67 -28.15 15.27 -5.24
CA PRO A 67 -28.72 15.82 -4.00
C PRO A 67 -29.68 14.88 -3.28
N GLY A 68 -30.66 14.31 -3.98
CA GLY A 68 -31.62 13.39 -3.35
C GLY A 68 -31.03 12.05 -2.92
N ALA A 69 -29.97 11.58 -3.58
CA ALA A 69 -29.36 10.29 -3.26
C ALA A 69 -28.42 10.42 -2.05
N VAL A 70 -27.60 11.47 -2.02
CA VAL A 70 -26.72 11.82 -0.90
C VAL A 70 -27.55 12.16 0.34
N GLY A 71 -28.60 12.98 0.21
CA GLY A 71 -29.47 13.34 1.33
C GLY A 71 -30.07 12.11 2.00
N ARG A 72 -30.68 11.20 1.23
CA ARG A 72 -31.22 9.93 1.76
C ARG A 72 -30.16 9.06 2.42
N PHE A 73 -28.94 9.02 1.89
CA PHE A 73 -27.83 8.29 2.51
C PHE A 73 -27.50 8.87 3.88
N LEU A 74 -27.32 10.18 4.00
CA LEU A 74 -27.02 10.84 5.26
C LEU A 74 -28.18 10.72 6.27
N GLU A 75 -29.42 10.79 5.82
CA GLU A 75 -30.61 10.59 6.67
C GLU A 75 -30.75 9.15 7.17
N THR A 76 -30.36 8.17 6.36
CA THR A 76 -30.44 6.74 6.69
C THR A 76 -29.36 6.35 7.70
N PHE A 77 -28.11 6.73 7.44
CA PHE A 77 -26.96 6.29 8.25
C PHE A 77 -26.59 7.25 9.37
N LYS A 78 -26.90 8.54 9.23
CA LYS A 78 -26.61 9.61 10.20
C LYS A 78 -25.17 9.54 10.74
N PRO A 79 -24.14 9.54 9.86
CA PRO A 79 -22.76 9.47 10.30
C PRO A 79 -22.42 10.69 11.17
N THR A 80 -21.67 10.45 12.23
CA THR A 80 -21.12 11.49 13.12
C THR A 80 -19.74 11.95 12.71
N LEU A 81 -19.06 11.18 11.85
CA LEU A 81 -17.76 11.47 11.26
C LEU A 81 -17.62 10.67 9.95
N GLY A 82 -17.07 11.31 8.92
CA GLY A 82 -16.80 10.69 7.63
C GLY A 82 -15.32 10.77 7.23
N PHE A 83 -14.83 9.74 6.55
CA PHE A 83 -13.53 9.72 5.89
C PHE A 83 -13.69 9.38 4.41
N LEU A 84 -13.12 10.22 3.55
CA LEU A 84 -12.96 9.96 2.13
C LEU A 84 -11.49 9.61 1.89
N LEU A 85 -11.19 8.57 1.12
CA LEU A 85 -9.81 8.16 0.87
C LEU A 85 -9.24 8.75 -0.44
N GLU A 86 -7.94 8.99 -0.45
CA GLU A 86 -7.16 9.41 -1.62
C GLU A 86 -7.68 10.70 -2.30
N THR A 87 -8.35 10.59 -3.46
CA THR A 87 -8.74 11.74 -4.30
C THR A 87 -10.25 11.84 -4.51
N GLU A 88 -11.04 11.29 -3.58
CA GLU A 88 -12.50 11.20 -3.69
C GLU A 88 -13.20 12.53 -3.34
N LEU A 89 -12.98 13.57 -4.15
CA LEU A 89 -13.61 14.88 -3.99
C LEU A 89 -14.99 14.91 -4.67
N TRP A 90 -16.02 14.49 -3.94
CA TRP A 90 -17.43 14.47 -4.37
C TRP A 90 -18.16 15.76 -3.94
N PRO A 91 -18.42 16.72 -4.86
CA PRO A 91 -18.88 18.05 -4.48
C PRO A 91 -20.20 18.06 -3.71
N ARG A 92 -21.19 17.27 -4.14
CA ARG A 92 -22.49 17.25 -3.48
C ARG A 92 -22.38 16.58 -2.11
N LEU A 93 -21.71 15.44 -2.02
CA LEU A 93 -21.46 14.72 -0.76
C LEU A 93 -20.76 15.59 0.28
N ILE A 94 -19.68 16.26 -0.11
CA ILE A 94 -18.93 17.16 0.78
C ILE A 94 -19.82 18.31 1.25
N HIS A 95 -20.59 18.90 0.33
CA HIS A 95 -21.49 20.00 0.63
C HIS A 95 -22.62 19.60 1.58
N GLU A 96 -23.28 18.46 1.34
CA GLU A 96 -24.35 17.96 2.21
C GLU A 96 -23.79 17.60 3.59
N CYS A 97 -22.64 16.94 3.69
CA CYS A 97 -22.00 16.69 4.99
C CYS A 97 -21.72 18.00 5.75
N TYR A 98 -21.21 19.02 5.07
CA TYR A 98 -20.98 20.34 5.67
C TYR A 98 -22.28 20.98 6.17
N HIS A 99 -23.34 20.97 5.37
CA HIS A 99 -24.66 21.51 5.77
C HIS A 99 -25.28 20.75 6.95
N HIS A 100 -25.10 19.44 7.01
CA HIS A 100 -25.55 18.60 8.11
C HIS A 100 -24.59 18.59 9.31
N HIS A 101 -23.54 19.43 9.31
CA HIS A 101 -22.53 19.52 10.37
C HIS A 101 -21.82 18.19 10.66
N ILE A 102 -21.67 17.34 9.65
CA ILE A 102 -20.96 16.07 9.71
C ILE A 102 -19.49 16.34 9.33
N PRO A 103 -18.54 16.23 10.27
CA PRO A 103 -17.13 16.41 9.97
C PRO A 103 -16.68 15.39 8.92
N LEU A 104 -16.01 15.88 7.87
CA LEU A 104 -15.56 15.06 6.75
C LEU A 104 -14.06 15.28 6.52
N ILE A 105 -13.30 14.19 6.57
CA ILE A 105 -11.85 14.18 6.46
C ILE A 105 -11.46 13.52 5.15
N LEU A 106 -10.61 14.18 4.35
CA LEU A 106 -9.94 13.54 3.22
C LEU A 106 -8.66 12.87 3.76
N ALA A 107 -8.70 11.56 3.96
CA ALA A 107 -7.62 10.75 4.49
C ALA A 107 -6.73 10.18 3.39
N ASN A 108 -5.45 9.99 3.71
CA ASN A 108 -4.43 9.53 2.74
C ASN A 108 -4.45 10.36 1.44
N ALA A 109 -4.66 11.67 1.58
CA ALA A 109 -5.05 12.53 0.47
C ALA A 109 -3.93 12.60 -0.56
N ARG A 110 -4.28 12.29 -1.81
CA ARG A 110 -3.37 12.31 -2.96
C ARG A 110 -3.93 13.25 -4.00
N LEU A 111 -3.08 14.04 -4.65
CA LEU A 111 -3.50 14.87 -5.76
C LEU A 111 -2.42 14.90 -6.84
N SER A 112 -2.72 14.27 -7.98
CA SER A 112 -1.82 14.34 -9.14
C SER A 112 -1.69 15.76 -9.68
N GLU A 113 -0.58 16.08 -10.35
CA GLU A 113 -0.40 17.38 -11.00
C GLU A 113 -1.48 17.67 -12.03
N ARG A 114 -1.89 16.65 -12.79
CA ARG A 114 -2.96 16.74 -13.78
C ARG A 114 -4.29 17.13 -13.10
N SER A 115 -4.63 16.48 -11.99
CA SER A 115 -5.84 16.78 -11.23
C SER A 115 -5.78 18.19 -10.63
N ALA A 116 -4.64 18.57 -10.04
CA ALA A 116 -4.43 19.90 -9.47
C ALA A 116 -4.64 21.01 -10.51
N ARG A 117 -4.05 20.85 -11.71
CA ARG A 117 -4.27 21.80 -12.83
C ARG A 117 -5.74 21.93 -13.20
N ARG A 118 -6.48 20.82 -13.24
CA ARG A 118 -7.92 20.83 -13.55
C ARG A 118 -8.73 21.55 -12.47
N TYR A 119 -8.45 21.30 -11.20
CA TYR A 119 -9.12 22.01 -10.10
C TYR A 119 -8.77 23.51 -10.06
N ALA A 120 -7.57 23.88 -10.52
CA ALA A 120 -7.16 25.28 -10.63
C ALA A 120 -7.95 26.07 -11.70
N LEU A 121 -8.62 25.40 -12.65
CA LEU A 121 -9.46 26.06 -13.68
C LEU A 121 -10.73 26.68 -13.09
N VAL A 122 -11.18 26.22 -11.91
CA VAL A 122 -12.38 26.68 -11.23
C VAL A 122 -12.08 27.06 -9.77
N PRO A 123 -11.20 28.05 -9.53
CA PRO A 123 -10.55 28.27 -8.23
C PRO A 123 -11.55 28.58 -7.12
N THR A 124 -12.61 29.35 -7.38
CA THR A 124 -13.64 29.67 -6.39
C THR A 124 -14.37 28.42 -5.93
N LEU A 125 -14.82 27.58 -6.88
CA LEU A 125 -15.53 26.34 -6.55
C LEU A 125 -14.62 25.37 -5.80
N THR A 126 -13.38 25.21 -6.26
CA THR A 126 -12.39 24.36 -5.60
C THR A 126 -12.10 24.83 -4.17
N ARG A 127 -11.86 26.13 -3.96
CA ARG A 127 -11.61 26.67 -2.62
C ARG A 127 -12.82 26.47 -1.70
N THR A 128 -14.03 26.71 -2.18
CA THR A 128 -15.27 26.47 -1.41
C THR A 128 -15.39 25.00 -1.04
N LEU A 129 -15.18 24.09 -1.98
CA LEU A 129 -15.24 22.65 -1.75
C LEU A 129 -14.21 22.18 -0.71
N LEU A 130 -12.94 22.57 -0.88
CA LEU A 130 -11.87 22.20 0.05
C LEU A 130 -12.06 22.85 1.43
N GLY A 131 -12.68 24.03 1.49
CA GLY A 131 -13.03 24.71 2.72
C GLY A 131 -14.14 24.03 3.54
N GLN A 132 -14.95 23.17 2.91
CA GLN A 132 -16.00 22.38 3.57
C GLN A 132 -15.46 21.12 4.24
N LEU A 133 -14.26 20.65 3.89
CA LEU A 133 -13.60 19.52 4.55
C LEU A 133 -13.03 19.95 5.91
N SER A 134 -13.25 19.14 6.94
CA SER A 134 -12.73 19.39 8.29
C SER A 134 -11.21 19.26 8.35
N LEU A 135 -10.64 18.33 7.57
CA LEU A 135 -9.20 18.13 7.45
C LEU A 135 -8.86 17.45 6.12
N ILE A 136 -7.73 17.85 5.52
CA ILE A 136 -7.07 17.11 4.44
C ILE A 136 -5.77 16.55 4.99
N ALA A 137 -5.73 15.24 5.21
CA ALA A 137 -4.57 14.50 5.69
C ALA A 137 -3.75 13.99 4.50
N ALA A 138 -2.83 14.83 4.01
CA ALA A 138 -2.01 14.56 2.83
C ALA A 138 -0.97 13.47 3.09
N GLN A 139 -0.79 12.58 2.11
CA GLN A 139 0.16 11.48 2.22
C GLN A 139 1.62 11.87 1.94
N SER A 140 1.84 12.98 1.22
CA SER A 140 3.18 13.47 0.84
C SER A 140 3.24 14.99 0.86
N HIS A 141 4.46 15.54 0.95
CA HIS A 141 4.70 16.98 0.87
C HIS A 141 4.19 17.58 -0.45
N ALA A 142 4.40 16.88 -1.57
CA ALA A 142 3.94 17.33 -2.88
C ALA A 142 2.40 17.38 -2.97
N ASP A 143 1.72 16.41 -2.35
CA ASP A 143 0.25 16.42 -2.28
C ASP A 143 -0.25 17.57 -1.41
N ALA A 144 0.37 17.78 -0.24
CA ALA A 144 0.03 18.89 0.66
C ALA A 144 0.16 20.25 -0.05
N GLN A 145 1.30 20.50 -0.69
CA GLN A 145 1.56 21.74 -1.44
C GLN A 145 0.53 21.98 -2.54
N ARG A 146 0.09 20.92 -3.26
CA ARG A 146 -0.94 21.06 -4.30
C ARG A 146 -2.30 21.43 -3.71
N PHE A 147 -2.71 20.85 -2.58
CA PHE A 147 -3.95 21.24 -1.90
C PHE A 147 -3.90 22.67 -1.36
N GLU A 148 -2.78 23.07 -0.75
CA GLU A 148 -2.55 24.43 -0.26
C GLU A 148 -2.59 25.45 -1.40
N ALA A 149 -1.96 25.15 -2.53
CA ALA A 149 -2.00 25.98 -3.74
C ALA A 149 -3.42 26.16 -4.31
N LEU A 150 -4.30 25.18 -4.10
CA LEU A 150 -5.73 25.26 -4.45
C LEU A 150 -6.58 26.02 -3.42
N GLY A 151 -5.97 26.49 -2.33
CA GLY A 151 -6.63 27.26 -1.28
C GLY A 151 -7.30 26.42 -0.20
N ALA A 152 -6.90 25.15 -0.01
CA ALA A 152 -7.35 24.35 1.12
C ALA A 152 -6.90 24.98 2.45
N PRO A 153 -7.82 25.26 3.39
CA PRO A 153 -7.47 25.96 4.63
C PRO A 153 -6.89 25.05 5.72
N ARG A 154 -7.08 23.72 5.61
CA ARG A 154 -6.79 22.75 6.67
C ARG A 154 -6.09 21.51 6.10
N VAL A 155 -4.81 21.65 5.77
CA VAL A 155 -3.96 20.57 5.27
C VAL A 155 -2.97 20.15 6.37
N LYS A 156 -2.81 18.84 6.59
CA LYS A 156 -1.76 18.27 7.43
C LYS A 156 -1.07 17.13 6.70
N LEU A 157 0.26 17.09 6.76
CA LEU A 157 1.04 15.94 6.33
C LEU A 157 0.90 14.81 7.37
N MET A 158 0.42 13.65 6.94
CA MET A 158 0.18 12.48 7.81
C MET A 158 0.86 11.19 7.33
N GLY A 159 1.49 11.20 6.16
CA GLY A 159 2.10 10.00 5.57
C GLY A 159 1.06 9.08 4.92
N ASN A 160 1.52 7.94 4.41
CA ASN A 160 0.70 7.06 3.59
C ASN A 160 0.20 5.84 4.37
N LEU A 161 -1.12 5.69 4.46
CA LEU A 161 -1.77 4.56 5.17
C LEU A 161 -1.33 3.18 4.66
N LYS A 162 -0.85 3.07 3.41
CA LYS A 162 -0.35 1.81 2.85
C LYS A 162 0.90 1.29 3.58
N PHE A 163 1.62 2.16 4.31
CA PHE A 163 2.76 1.77 5.14
C PHE A 163 2.36 1.32 6.55
N ASP A 164 1.13 1.60 6.98
CA ASP A 164 0.60 1.22 8.29
C ASP A 164 -0.08 -0.15 8.28
N ALA A 165 -0.04 -0.85 7.14
CA ALA A 165 -0.51 -2.22 7.05
C ALA A 165 0.30 -3.12 7.99
N PRO A 166 -0.35 -3.87 8.90
CA PRO A 166 0.37 -4.81 9.75
C PRO A 166 1.11 -5.81 8.88
N LEU A 167 2.36 -6.08 9.23
CA LEU A 167 3.11 -7.18 8.61
C LEU A 167 2.30 -8.47 8.83
N PRO A 168 2.04 -9.29 7.80
CA PRO A 168 1.22 -10.48 7.96
C PRO A 168 1.70 -11.35 9.13
N CYS A 169 0.80 -11.66 10.07
CA CYS A 169 1.13 -12.39 11.30
C CYS A 169 1.81 -13.75 11.05
N GLU A 170 1.58 -14.36 9.87
CA GLU A 170 2.21 -15.62 9.46
C GLU A 170 3.74 -15.54 9.33
N HIS A 171 4.31 -14.33 9.28
CA HIS A 171 5.76 -14.12 9.25
C HIS A 171 6.37 -13.89 10.64
N HIS A 172 5.63 -14.12 11.73
CA HIS A 172 6.26 -14.35 13.04
C HIS A 172 6.86 -15.76 13.18
N ALA A 173 6.83 -16.58 12.11
CA ALA A 173 7.65 -17.78 12.03
C ALA A 173 9.10 -17.40 12.39
N SER A 174 9.67 -18.11 13.37
CA SER A 174 11.03 -17.86 13.84
C SER A 174 11.97 -17.80 12.64
N PHE A 175 12.60 -16.65 12.40
CA PHE A 175 13.61 -16.49 11.35
C PHE A 175 14.92 -17.18 11.72
N GLN A 176 15.02 -17.71 12.94
CA GLN A 176 16.21 -18.37 13.46
C GLN A 176 16.67 -19.54 12.61
N PRO A 177 15.82 -20.45 12.08
CA PRO A 177 16.28 -21.53 11.22
C PRO A 177 16.91 -21.02 9.91
N ILE A 178 16.33 -19.96 9.32
CA ILE A 178 16.86 -19.35 8.10
C ILE A 178 18.17 -18.60 8.41
N ARG A 179 18.23 -17.86 9.53
CA ARG A 179 19.44 -17.16 9.96
C ARG A 179 20.57 -18.13 10.30
N GLN A 180 20.27 -19.24 10.99
CA GLN A 180 21.21 -20.33 11.26
C GLN A 180 21.72 -20.96 9.96
N MET A 181 20.83 -21.15 8.97
CA MET A 181 21.20 -21.65 7.65
C MET A 181 22.18 -20.70 6.92
N ILE A 182 21.96 -19.39 6.99
CA ILE A 182 22.86 -18.41 6.36
C ILE A 182 24.20 -18.32 7.11
N GLY A 183 24.17 -18.43 8.44
CA GLY A 183 25.32 -18.19 9.32
C GLY A 183 25.52 -16.71 9.62
N GLU A 184 26.34 -16.41 10.63
CA GLU A 184 26.47 -15.05 11.18
C GLU A 184 27.51 -14.17 10.45
N ASN A 185 28.40 -14.78 9.67
CA ASN A 185 29.56 -14.10 9.12
C ASN A 185 29.36 -13.57 7.69
N ARG A 186 28.22 -13.83 7.03
CA ARG A 186 27.95 -13.40 5.65
C ARG A 186 27.14 -12.11 5.63
N THR A 187 27.56 -11.13 4.83
CA THR A 187 26.71 -9.99 4.48
C THR A 187 25.62 -10.45 3.51
N VAL A 188 24.37 -10.37 3.94
CA VAL A 188 23.19 -10.76 3.19
C VAL A 188 22.67 -9.58 2.38
N TRP A 189 22.62 -9.79 1.07
CA TRP A 189 21.98 -8.89 0.12
C TRP A 189 20.70 -9.55 -0.39
N ILE A 190 19.68 -8.75 -0.67
CA ILE A 190 18.49 -9.20 -1.40
C ILE A 190 18.36 -8.43 -2.71
N ALA A 191 18.23 -9.13 -3.83
CA ALA A 191 17.74 -8.57 -5.09
C ALA A 191 16.28 -9.02 -5.25
N ALA A 192 15.36 -8.15 -4.86
CA ALA A 192 13.96 -8.47 -4.69
C ALA A 192 13.14 -8.13 -5.93
N SER A 193 12.26 -9.04 -6.36
CA SER A 193 11.37 -8.82 -7.50
C SER A 193 12.10 -8.45 -8.80
N THR A 194 13.25 -9.09 -9.07
CA THR A 194 14.00 -8.85 -10.32
C THR A 194 13.17 -9.22 -11.54
N ARG A 195 13.38 -8.48 -12.62
CA ARG A 195 12.72 -8.69 -13.91
C ARG A 195 13.73 -9.14 -14.95
N GLU A 196 13.20 -9.64 -16.05
CA GLU A 196 13.99 -10.08 -17.19
C GLU A 196 15.04 -9.04 -17.61
N GLY A 197 16.27 -9.51 -17.76
CA GLY A 197 17.44 -8.68 -18.10
C GLY A 197 18.18 -8.15 -16.87
N GLU A 198 17.48 -7.83 -15.78
CA GLU A 198 18.11 -7.31 -14.55
C GLU A 198 18.97 -8.36 -13.86
N GLU A 199 18.57 -9.64 -13.87
CA GLU A 199 19.36 -10.71 -13.27
C GLU A 199 20.72 -10.86 -13.97
N SER A 200 20.73 -10.81 -15.30
CA SER A 200 21.96 -10.90 -16.08
C SER A 200 22.89 -9.72 -15.82
N LEU A 201 22.33 -8.51 -15.69
CA LEU A 201 23.09 -7.30 -15.39
C LEU A 201 23.70 -7.37 -13.97
N LEU A 202 22.89 -7.74 -12.97
CA LEU A 202 23.33 -7.86 -11.59
C LEU A 202 24.45 -8.90 -11.45
N LEU A 203 24.25 -10.10 -12.00
CA LEU A 203 25.21 -11.21 -11.90
C LEU A 203 26.52 -10.90 -12.62
N LYS A 204 26.49 -10.12 -13.71
CA LYS A 204 27.70 -9.66 -14.41
C LYS A 204 28.60 -8.78 -13.51
N HIS A 205 28.01 -8.00 -12.62
CA HIS A 205 28.72 -7.05 -11.77
C HIS A 205 28.86 -7.52 -10.31
N LEU A 206 28.44 -8.76 -10.00
CA LEU A 206 28.36 -9.28 -8.64
C LEU A 206 29.69 -9.15 -7.88
N GLY A 207 30.80 -9.55 -8.51
CA GLY A 207 32.13 -9.51 -7.88
C GLY A 207 32.70 -8.10 -7.65
N SER A 208 32.22 -7.09 -8.38
CA SER A 208 32.57 -5.68 -8.14
C SER A 208 31.62 -4.99 -7.16
N LEU A 209 30.37 -5.46 -7.06
CA LEU A 209 29.34 -4.87 -6.22
C LEU A 209 29.42 -5.38 -4.78
N LEU A 210 29.74 -6.66 -4.60
CA LEU A 210 29.67 -7.34 -3.31
C LEU A 210 31.05 -7.84 -2.86
N THR A 211 31.45 -7.47 -1.66
CA THR A 211 32.70 -7.94 -1.05
C THR A 211 32.44 -9.20 -0.21
N PRO A 212 33.13 -10.33 -0.47
CA PRO A 212 33.02 -11.53 0.36
C PRO A 212 33.45 -11.27 1.82
N PRO A 213 32.90 -12.03 2.79
CA PRO A 213 31.88 -13.06 2.64
C PRO A 213 30.46 -12.47 2.48
N TYR A 214 29.74 -12.87 1.43
CA TYR A 214 28.36 -12.43 1.18
C TYR A 214 27.45 -13.60 0.80
N LEU A 215 26.14 -13.35 0.92
CA LEU A 215 25.09 -14.16 0.30
C LEU A 215 24.11 -13.22 -0.42
N LEU A 216 23.92 -13.41 -1.72
CA LEU A 216 22.86 -12.73 -2.46
C LEU A 216 21.62 -13.62 -2.52
N VAL A 217 20.52 -13.17 -1.93
CA VAL A 217 19.19 -13.75 -2.14
C VAL A 217 18.59 -13.11 -3.39
N LEU A 218 18.53 -13.87 -4.49
CA LEU A 218 18.01 -13.41 -5.76
C LEU A 218 16.56 -13.89 -5.93
N VAL A 219 15.59 -12.98 -5.95
CA VAL A 219 14.16 -13.33 -5.97
C VAL A 219 13.49 -12.77 -7.24
N PRO A 220 13.29 -13.59 -8.30
CA PRO A 220 12.60 -13.16 -9.50
C PRO A 220 11.14 -12.79 -9.22
N ARG A 221 10.61 -11.76 -9.91
CA ARG A 221 9.24 -11.28 -9.73
C ARG A 221 8.17 -12.32 -10.10
N HIS A 222 8.46 -13.16 -11.09
CA HIS A 222 7.49 -14.06 -11.70
C HIS A 222 7.98 -15.52 -11.58
N PRO A 223 7.16 -16.46 -11.06
CA PRO A 223 7.56 -17.86 -10.89
C PRO A 223 8.05 -18.54 -12.18
N GLN A 224 7.51 -18.14 -13.33
CA GLN A 224 7.90 -18.65 -14.64
C GLN A 224 9.39 -18.38 -14.97
N ARG A 225 10.03 -17.44 -14.26
CA ARG A 225 11.45 -17.08 -14.44
C ARG A 225 12.40 -17.90 -13.59
N PHE A 226 11.93 -18.68 -12.62
CA PHE A 226 12.81 -19.35 -11.67
C PHE A 226 13.81 -20.29 -12.37
N ASP A 227 13.34 -21.14 -13.27
CA ASP A 227 14.22 -22.06 -13.99
C ASP A 227 15.14 -21.34 -14.98
N ALA A 228 14.66 -20.28 -15.63
CA ALA A 228 15.48 -19.45 -16.51
C ALA A 228 16.64 -18.77 -15.76
N VAL A 229 16.40 -18.30 -14.53
CA VAL A 229 17.43 -17.68 -13.69
C VAL A 229 18.37 -18.74 -13.10
N ALA A 230 17.89 -19.93 -12.76
CA ALA A 230 18.73 -21.06 -12.36
C ALA A 230 19.73 -21.43 -13.49
N ALA A 231 19.23 -21.62 -14.71
CA ALA A 231 20.07 -21.88 -15.89
C ALA A 231 21.09 -20.76 -16.15
N LEU A 232 20.72 -19.51 -15.85
CA LEU A 232 21.61 -18.36 -15.96
C LEU A 232 22.76 -18.40 -14.95
N LEU A 233 22.51 -18.83 -13.72
CA LEU A 233 23.51 -19.01 -12.67
C LEU A 233 24.47 -20.15 -13.04
N GLU A 234 23.93 -21.26 -13.55
CA GLU A 234 24.71 -22.41 -14.05
C GLU A 234 25.62 -22.03 -15.20
N ALA A 235 25.09 -21.38 -16.24
CA ALA A 235 25.88 -20.94 -17.40
C ALA A 235 27.04 -20.00 -17.03
N ARG A 236 26.90 -19.27 -15.92
CA ARG A 236 27.93 -18.37 -15.39
C ARG A 236 28.83 -18.99 -14.32
N HIS A 237 28.64 -20.28 -14.01
CA HIS A 237 29.38 -21.00 -12.97
C HIS A 237 29.31 -20.28 -11.61
N ILE A 238 28.17 -19.66 -11.31
CA ILE A 238 27.97 -18.97 -10.03
C ILE A 238 27.50 -19.99 -8.99
N PRO A 239 28.22 -20.18 -7.87
CA PRO A 239 27.81 -21.13 -6.83
C PRO A 239 26.47 -20.73 -6.23
N TYR A 240 25.43 -21.53 -6.49
CA TYR A 240 24.07 -21.22 -6.08
C TYR A 240 23.33 -22.42 -5.46
N GLN A 241 22.31 -22.12 -4.66
CA GLN A 241 21.30 -23.10 -4.24
C GLN A 241 19.91 -22.54 -4.49
N ARG A 242 18.95 -23.43 -4.77
CA ARG A 242 17.51 -23.09 -4.84
C ARG A 242 16.90 -23.14 -3.45
N ARG A 243 16.10 -22.14 -3.08
CA ARG A 243 15.43 -22.09 -1.78
C ARG A 243 14.41 -23.22 -1.64
N SER A 244 13.68 -23.53 -2.72
CA SER A 244 12.69 -24.62 -2.81
C SER A 244 13.26 -26.00 -2.48
N ALA A 245 14.58 -26.21 -2.62
CA ALA A 245 15.23 -27.47 -2.28
C ALA A 245 15.27 -27.73 -0.76
N GLN A 246 15.09 -26.70 0.08
CA GLN A 246 15.06 -26.79 1.54
C GLN A 246 16.25 -27.55 2.17
N ARG A 247 17.43 -27.44 1.57
CA ARG A 247 18.67 -28.06 2.09
C ARG A 247 19.49 -27.04 2.88
N PRO A 248 20.36 -27.49 3.80
CA PRO A 248 21.35 -26.62 4.42
C PRO A 248 22.16 -25.86 3.37
N LEU A 249 22.45 -24.58 3.64
CA LEU A 249 23.19 -23.73 2.73
C LEU A 249 24.69 -24.00 2.87
N SER A 250 25.34 -24.39 1.77
CA SER A 250 26.77 -24.58 1.73
C SER A 250 27.51 -23.26 2.02
N ALA A 251 28.71 -23.37 2.59
CA ALA A 251 29.60 -22.23 2.79
C ALA A 251 30.06 -21.63 1.45
N GLU A 252 30.10 -22.43 0.38
CA GLU A 252 30.50 -22.01 -0.96
C GLU A 252 29.38 -21.28 -1.71
N THR A 253 28.13 -21.40 -1.25
CA THR A 253 26.99 -20.75 -1.89
C THR A 253 27.08 -19.23 -1.75
N THR A 254 27.18 -18.55 -2.89
CA THR A 254 27.21 -17.09 -2.99
C THR A 254 25.84 -16.52 -3.38
N VAL A 255 24.99 -17.33 -4.05
CA VAL A 255 23.62 -16.94 -4.44
C VAL A 255 22.60 -17.96 -3.92
N LEU A 256 21.58 -17.49 -3.21
CA LEU A 256 20.37 -18.26 -2.91
C LEU A 256 19.26 -17.78 -3.85
N LEU A 257 18.83 -18.64 -4.77
CA LEU A 257 17.70 -18.36 -5.65
C LEU A 257 16.39 -18.53 -4.84
N GLY A 258 15.70 -17.42 -4.59
CA GLY A 258 14.38 -17.40 -3.93
C GLY A 258 13.28 -17.82 -4.89
N ASP A 259 13.16 -19.12 -5.12
CA ASP A 259 12.17 -19.74 -6.00
C ASP A 259 10.98 -20.36 -5.24
N SER A 260 10.67 -19.77 -4.08
CA SER A 260 9.56 -20.14 -3.21
C SER A 260 8.69 -18.91 -2.90
N MET A 261 7.39 -19.14 -2.75
CA MET A 261 6.42 -18.08 -2.51
C MET A 261 6.28 -17.77 -1.02
N GLY A 262 5.99 -16.50 -0.68
CA GLY A 262 5.66 -16.09 0.69
C GLY A 262 6.84 -15.79 1.62
N GLU A 263 8.09 -15.95 1.17
CA GLU A 263 9.27 -15.73 2.04
C GLU A 263 9.89 -14.33 1.93
N MET A 264 9.33 -13.44 1.11
CA MET A 264 9.91 -12.12 0.80
C MET A 264 10.19 -11.26 2.05
N TYR A 265 9.25 -11.22 3.01
CA TYR A 265 9.44 -10.49 4.26
C TYR A 265 10.60 -11.03 5.09
N ALA A 266 10.79 -12.35 5.11
CA ALA A 266 11.92 -12.97 5.79
C ALA A 266 13.24 -12.51 5.18
N TRP A 267 13.32 -12.48 3.85
CA TRP A 267 14.51 -12.03 3.16
C TRP A 267 14.81 -10.55 3.40
N TYR A 268 13.81 -9.67 3.37
CA TYR A 268 14.01 -8.26 3.74
C TYR A 268 14.49 -8.08 5.18
N ARG A 269 13.98 -8.88 6.11
CA ARG A 269 14.38 -8.79 7.52
C ARG A 269 15.80 -9.32 7.78
N LEU A 270 16.24 -10.31 7.01
CA LEU A 270 17.56 -10.93 7.15
C LEU A 270 18.65 -10.21 6.36
N ALA A 271 18.28 -9.48 5.31
CA ALA A 271 19.21 -8.72 4.48
C ALA A 271 19.72 -7.46 5.18
N GLN A 272 21.00 -7.15 5.00
CA GLN A 272 21.57 -5.86 5.38
C GLN A 272 21.33 -4.80 4.29
N TYR A 273 21.23 -5.25 3.03
CA TYR A 273 21.04 -4.37 1.88
C TYR A 273 20.01 -4.95 0.93
N ALA A 274 19.15 -4.08 0.37
CA ALA A 274 18.10 -4.46 -0.57
C ALA A 274 18.24 -3.69 -1.89
N LEU A 275 18.20 -4.44 -2.99
CA LEU A 275 18.12 -3.95 -4.35
C LEU A 275 16.74 -4.28 -4.91
N MET A 276 16.01 -3.25 -5.33
CA MET A 276 14.65 -3.39 -5.83
C MET A 276 14.66 -3.62 -7.35
N GLY A 277 14.13 -4.75 -7.79
CA GLY A 277 13.90 -5.02 -9.21
C GLY A 277 12.87 -4.08 -9.85
N GLY A 278 12.91 -4.00 -11.17
CA GLY A 278 12.16 -3.02 -11.96
C GLY A 278 12.69 -1.59 -11.82
N THR A 279 13.94 -1.43 -11.38
CA THR A 279 14.64 -0.14 -11.22
C THR A 279 16.01 -0.11 -11.90
N LEU A 280 16.60 -1.25 -12.27
CA LEU A 280 17.94 -1.32 -12.87
C LEU A 280 17.92 -1.11 -14.38
N LEU A 281 16.81 -1.42 -15.03
CA LEU A 281 16.59 -1.22 -16.45
C LEU A 281 15.37 -0.31 -16.66
N PRO A 282 15.34 0.51 -17.73
CA PRO A 282 14.17 1.29 -18.08
C PRO A 282 12.95 0.36 -18.21
N ARG A 283 11.85 0.73 -17.55
CA ARG A 283 10.59 -0.01 -17.68
C ARG A 283 10.13 0.10 -19.14
N GLY A 284 10.14 -1.01 -19.87
CA GLY A 284 9.38 -1.13 -21.11
C GLY A 284 7.90 -1.07 -20.76
N GLY A 285 7.31 0.13 -20.82
CA GLY A 285 5.89 0.37 -20.51
C GLY A 285 5.67 1.25 -19.29
N ALA A 286 4.83 2.27 -19.48
CA ALA A 286 4.53 3.36 -18.57
C ALA A 286 3.90 2.88 -17.26
N GLU A 287 4.68 2.84 -16.18
CA GLU A 287 4.18 2.91 -14.81
C GLU A 287 5.33 3.42 -13.93
N SER A 288 5.18 4.64 -13.41
CA SER A 288 6.12 5.30 -12.50
C SER A 288 6.03 4.69 -11.09
N PRO A 289 7.06 4.90 -10.22
CA PRO A 289 7.24 4.17 -8.96
C PRO A 289 6.10 4.36 -7.96
#